data_AF-A0A1S3SP20-F1
#
_entry.id   AF-A0A1S3SP20-F1
#
_cell.length_a   1.000
_cell.length_b   1.000
_cell.length_c   1.000
_cell.angle_alpha   90.00
_cell.angle_beta   90.00
_cell.angle_gamma   90.00
#
_symmetry.space_group_name_H-M   'P 1'
#
loop_
_entity.id
_entity.type
_entity.pdbx_description
1 polymer ?
#
loop_
_entity_poly.entity_id
_entity_poly.type
_entity_poly.pdbx_seq_one_letter_code
_entity_poly.pdbx_strand_id
1 'polypeptide(L)'
;MNKSVTSEPQQSPMAQFMETRVGQYSMNHRQQKAINNAILSKLAINCNWPLSIVENKSFHHFLSVVDSKYSPVCRRTLTSKVENLATHLSNTDHLSVTVDIWSDRKMRGFLGVTVHCMEKDGERIQLKSNHLACDHFKGPHMAERICEQFEAICGEYSIKDKLDYIISDNAANMRKAFKVCFPIEQEDEVHDEDHLDDPELWNDLTLEDQQTVDAAIAKKTALAHTLQLVVGDGLKETKVMTPLSKLSKISSLLHTSTTFKEVFEAEFGERGIPAAVNTIWNSTLRQVKAVIQCDHEKLSYVLEKAGHQELFTVREWNKLKELVDILKPFGEATDITQGEKIVTISSVVPSVLSLNRHLEQRKPQVHFLSGLVRSLQVSLNKRFLGIFINVKMVRTQDGITAPFSDPVYLKAAALDPALSLMWVEHLLLVKEEVSQRVKGKYS
;
A
#
# COMPACT_ATOMS: atom_id res chain seq x y z
N MET A 1 98.07 10.50 21.23
CA MET A 1 98.05 11.82 20.56
C MET A 1 96.98 11.78 19.47
N ASN A 2 95.97 12.65 19.59
CA ASN A 2 95.18 13.34 18.54
C ASN A 2 94.85 12.61 17.22
N LYS A 3 93.62 12.62 16.68
CA LYS A 3 92.44 13.46 16.92
C LYS A 3 91.21 12.80 16.28
N SER A 4 90.07 13.06 16.90
CA SER A 4 88.69 12.85 16.47
C SER A 4 88.34 13.51 15.13
N VAL A 5 87.47 12.87 14.34
CA VAL A 5 86.33 13.55 13.71
C VAL A 5 85.07 12.71 13.96
N THR A 6 84.18 13.32 14.71
CA THR A 6 82.80 12.93 15.01
C THR A 6 81.90 13.08 13.79
N SER A 7 81.11 12.07 13.45
CA SER A 7 79.86 12.23 12.70
C SER A 7 78.70 11.80 13.59
N GLU A 8 77.70 12.68 13.66
CA GLU A 8 76.59 12.71 14.60
C GLU A 8 75.71 11.44 14.57
N PRO A 9 75.02 11.13 15.68
CA PRO A 9 74.03 10.07 15.71
C PRO A 9 72.85 10.42 14.78
N GLN A 10 72.61 9.52 13.84
CA GLN A 10 71.43 9.46 12.98
C GLN A 10 70.17 9.74 13.81
N GLN A 11 69.46 10.83 13.49
CA GLN A 11 68.22 11.21 14.16
C GLN A 11 67.19 10.06 14.13
N SER A 12 66.51 9.96 15.27
CA SER A 12 65.52 8.96 15.70
C SER A 12 64.32 8.77 14.73
N PRO A 13 63.72 7.56 14.67
CA PRO A 13 62.73 7.14 13.68
C PRO A 13 61.30 7.66 13.95
N MET A 14 61.12 8.94 14.26
CA MET A 14 59.77 9.53 14.37
C MET A 14 59.05 9.60 13.01
N ALA A 15 59.77 9.81 11.91
CA ALA A 15 59.19 9.78 10.56
C ALA A 15 58.72 8.37 10.18
N GLN A 16 59.51 7.33 10.48
CA GLN A 16 59.10 5.94 10.30
C GLN A 16 57.95 5.54 11.25
N PHE A 17 57.89 6.10 12.47
CA PHE A 17 56.76 5.86 13.38
C PHE A 17 55.46 6.52 12.89
N MET A 18 55.55 7.69 12.24
CA MET A 18 54.40 8.40 11.66
C MET A 18 53.94 7.82 10.32
N GLU A 19 54.84 7.21 9.54
CA GLU A 19 54.50 6.51 8.29
C GLU A 19 53.95 5.09 8.51
N THR A 20 54.03 4.55 9.73
CA THR A 20 53.48 3.22 10.02
C THR A 20 52.02 3.33 10.52
N ARG A 21 51.11 3.03 9.58
CA ARG A 21 49.67 2.70 9.74
C ARG A 21 48.74 3.90 9.85
N VAL A 22 48.14 4.28 8.72
CA VAL A 22 46.70 4.58 8.70
C VAL A 22 45.99 3.28 9.09
N GLY A 23 46.02 2.97 10.39
CA GLY A 23 45.42 1.76 10.92
C GLY A 23 43.92 1.84 10.69
N GLN A 24 43.38 0.79 10.06
CA GLN A 24 41.94 0.63 10.02
C GLN A 24 41.38 0.65 11.44
N TYR A 25 40.21 1.24 11.60
CA TYR A 25 39.51 1.19 12.88
C TYR A 25 39.27 -0.26 13.28
N SER A 26 39.52 -0.58 14.55
CA SER A 26 39.04 -1.84 15.10
C SER A 26 37.51 -1.86 15.13
N MET A 27 36.90 -3.05 15.12
CA MET A 27 35.44 -3.20 15.20
C MET A 27 34.81 -2.57 16.44
N ASN A 28 35.61 -2.36 17.50
CA ASN A 28 35.17 -1.73 18.74
C ASN A 28 35.37 -0.20 18.75
N HIS A 29 36.05 0.36 17.76
CA HIS A 29 36.31 1.79 17.67
C HIS A 29 35.00 2.59 17.54
N ARG A 30 34.92 3.75 18.21
CA ARG A 30 33.71 4.59 18.24
C ARG A 30 33.24 4.98 16.84
N GLN A 31 34.16 5.40 15.98
CA GLN A 31 33.84 5.81 14.61
C GLN A 31 33.38 4.62 13.74
N GLN A 32 34.00 3.45 13.90
CA GLN A 32 33.59 2.22 13.21
C GLN A 32 32.17 1.82 13.58
N LYS A 33 31.81 1.90 14.87
CA LYS A 33 30.44 1.65 15.35
C LYS A 33 29.46 2.71 14.82
N ALA A 34 29.83 3.99 14.86
CA ALA A 34 28.97 5.07 14.39
C ALA A 34 28.63 4.93 12.89
N ILE A 35 29.63 4.65 12.04
CA ILE A 35 29.42 4.44 10.60
C ILE A 35 28.56 3.18 10.36
N ASN A 36 28.87 2.06 11.02
CA ASN A 36 28.05 0.85 10.91
C ASN A 36 26.59 1.08 11.31
N ASN A 37 26.36 1.78 12.41
CA ASN A 37 25.02 2.07 12.89
C ASN A 37 24.30 3.06 11.97
N ALA A 38 25.01 4.01 11.35
CA ALA A 38 24.43 4.93 10.37
C ALA A 38 24.07 4.19 9.07
N ILE A 39 24.95 3.32 8.56
CA ILE A 39 24.64 2.46 7.41
C ILE A 39 23.41 1.60 7.70
N LEU A 40 23.33 0.99 8.88
CA LEU A 40 22.19 0.16 9.26
C LEU A 40 20.91 0.98 9.43
N SER A 41 20.89 1.96 10.34
CA SER A 41 19.67 2.69 10.71
C SER A 41 19.24 3.71 9.65
N LYS A 42 20.17 4.44 9.04
CA LYS A 42 19.84 5.56 8.14
C LYS A 42 19.77 5.15 6.68
N LEU A 43 20.58 4.19 6.24
CA LEU A 43 20.59 3.77 4.84
C LEU A 43 19.77 2.50 4.64
N ALA A 44 20.09 1.42 5.36
CA ALA A 44 19.40 0.15 5.17
C ALA A 44 17.95 0.21 5.65
N ILE A 45 17.70 0.64 6.89
CA ILE A 45 16.35 0.71 7.47
C ILE A 45 15.57 1.90 6.90
N ASN A 46 16.05 3.13 7.07
CA ASN A 46 15.24 4.30 6.68
C ASN A 46 15.12 4.53 5.17
N CYS A 47 16.13 4.13 4.37
CA CYS A 47 16.11 4.30 2.91
C CYS A 47 15.84 2.99 2.16
N ASN A 48 15.51 1.89 2.87
CA ASN A 48 15.26 0.57 2.29
C ASN A 48 16.41 0.06 1.41
N TRP A 49 17.66 0.38 1.76
CA TRP A 49 18.79 -0.16 1.01
C TRP A 49 18.99 -1.64 1.33
N PRO A 50 19.27 -2.47 0.32
CA PRO A 50 19.54 -3.88 0.56
C PRO A 50 20.79 -4.02 1.43
N LEU A 51 20.74 -4.86 2.47
CA LEU A 51 21.89 -5.09 3.34
C LEU A 51 23.12 -5.60 2.57
N SER A 52 22.96 -6.19 1.39
CA SER A 52 24.07 -6.60 0.51
C SER A 52 24.82 -5.42 -0.13
N ILE A 53 24.33 -4.18 0.00
CA ILE A 53 25.04 -3.02 -0.53
C ILE A 53 26.42 -2.84 0.10
N VAL A 54 26.58 -3.29 1.37
CA VAL A 54 27.88 -3.31 2.05
C VAL A 54 28.84 -4.36 1.52
N GLU A 55 28.47 -5.10 0.48
CA GLU A 55 29.33 -6.04 -0.23
C GLU A 55 29.62 -5.56 -1.66
N ASN A 56 29.01 -4.44 -2.08
CA ASN A 56 29.24 -3.84 -3.39
C ASN A 56 30.59 -3.11 -3.45
N LYS A 57 31.42 -3.45 -4.45
CA LYS A 57 32.76 -2.88 -4.63
C LYS A 57 32.78 -1.37 -4.83
N SER A 58 31.84 -0.81 -5.58
CA SER A 58 31.75 0.64 -5.79
C SER A 58 31.37 1.36 -4.50
N PHE A 59 30.50 0.76 -3.70
CA PHE A 59 30.13 1.30 -2.40
C PHE A 59 31.31 1.26 -1.40
N HIS A 60 32.12 0.19 -1.42
CA HIS A 60 33.38 0.15 -0.65
C HIS A 60 34.33 1.25 -1.04
N HIS A 61 34.51 1.47 -2.36
CA HIS A 61 35.36 2.55 -2.83
C HIS A 61 34.86 3.91 -2.35
N PHE A 62 33.56 4.19 -2.48
CA PHE A 62 32.95 5.40 -1.94
C PHE A 62 33.24 5.56 -0.43
N LEU A 63 33.02 4.52 0.38
CA LEU A 63 33.29 4.58 1.81
C LEU A 63 34.77 4.82 2.13
N SER A 64 35.69 4.29 1.32
CA SER A 64 37.13 4.55 1.48
C SER A 64 37.53 5.98 1.15
N VAL A 65 36.80 6.66 0.25
CA VAL A 65 36.98 8.08 -0.03
C VAL A 65 36.42 8.93 1.11
N VAL A 66 35.28 8.54 1.67
CA VAL A 66 34.64 9.24 2.81
C VAL A 66 35.47 9.12 4.09
N ASP A 67 35.91 7.91 4.43
CA ASP A 67 36.79 7.65 5.58
C ASP A 67 37.70 6.46 5.27
N SER A 68 38.95 6.74 4.91
CA SER A 68 39.94 5.74 4.52
C SER A 68 40.35 4.79 5.65
N LYS A 69 40.02 5.10 6.92
CA LYS A 69 40.26 4.24 8.08
C LYS A 69 39.09 3.28 8.35
N TYR A 70 37.91 3.52 7.76
CA TYR A 70 36.75 2.65 7.94
C TYR A 70 36.93 1.33 7.19
N SER A 71 36.53 0.23 7.84
CA SER A 71 36.48 -1.10 7.22
C SER A 71 35.04 -1.54 7.00
N PRO A 72 34.61 -1.79 5.75
CA PRO A 72 33.27 -2.29 5.47
C PRO A 72 32.98 -3.59 6.22
N VAL A 73 31.80 -3.65 6.84
CA VAL A 73 31.28 -4.88 7.45
C VAL A 73 30.61 -5.75 6.40
N CYS A 74 30.59 -7.06 6.61
CA CYS A 74 29.82 -7.97 5.76
C CYS A 74 28.32 -7.91 6.09
N ARG A 75 27.48 -8.35 5.14
CA ARG A 75 26.02 -8.40 5.32
C ARG A 75 25.64 -9.11 6.62
N ARG A 76 26.26 -10.26 6.91
CA ARG A 76 26.00 -11.07 8.12
C ARG A 76 26.18 -10.26 9.42
N THR A 77 27.19 -9.39 9.47
CA THR A 77 27.46 -8.55 10.64
C THR A 77 26.41 -7.46 10.82
N LEU A 78 25.89 -6.89 9.72
CA LEU A 78 24.76 -5.96 9.81
C LEU A 78 23.48 -6.68 10.20
N THR A 79 23.21 -7.86 9.61
CA THR A 79 22.05 -8.69 9.94
C THR A 79 22.01 -9.03 11.42
N SER A 80 23.15 -9.41 12.03
CA SER A 80 23.20 -9.71 13.48
C SER A 80 23.00 -8.49 14.38
N LYS A 81 23.09 -7.27 13.84
CA LYS A 81 22.89 -6.01 14.55
C LYS A 81 21.52 -5.39 14.32
N VAL A 82 20.73 -5.93 13.38
CA VAL A 82 19.30 -5.63 13.32
C VAL A 82 18.73 -6.07 14.66
N GLU A 83 18.01 -5.17 15.34
CA GLU A 83 17.35 -5.51 16.59
C GLU A 83 16.54 -6.79 16.39
N ASN A 84 16.62 -7.71 17.36
CA ASN A 84 15.86 -8.94 17.26
C ASN A 84 14.37 -8.58 17.41
N LEU A 85 13.70 -8.45 16.27
CA LEU A 85 12.29 -8.12 16.20
C LEU A 85 11.46 -9.09 17.03
N ALA A 86 11.84 -10.37 17.12
CA ALA A 86 11.16 -11.34 17.98
C ALA A 86 11.21 -10.95 19.46
N THR A 87 12.35 -10.43 19.96
CA THR A 87 12.46 -9.93 21.34
C THR A 87 11.66 -8.64 21.57
N HIS A 88 11.53 -7.80 20.55
CA HIS A 88 10.68 -6.62 20.65
C HIS A 88 9.20 -7.00 20.70
N LEU A 89 8.75 -7.87 19.79
CA LEU A 89 7.37 -8.36 19.72
C LEU A 89 6.98 -9.24 20.90
N SER A 90 7.94 -9.90 21.57
CA SER A 90 7.66 -10.66 22.79
C SER A 90 7.15 -9.78 23.93
N ASN A 91 7.51 -8.49 23.95
CA ASN A 91 7.11 -7.52 24.99
C ASN A 91 5.85 -6.73 24.63
N THR A 92 5.22 -7.03 23.49
CA THR A 92 3.99 -6.39 23.04
C THR A 92 2.82 -7.34 23.21
N ASP A 93 1.72 -6.87 23.81
CA ASP A 93 0.54 -7.69 24.10
C ASP A 93 -0.48 -7.70 22.95
N HIS A 94 -0.53 -6.61 22.19
CA HIS A 94 -1.54 -6.34 21.17
C HIS A 94 -0.88 -6.10 19.81
N LEU A 95 -1.11 -7.00 18.87
CA LEU A 95 -0.50 -6.97 17.53
C LEU A 95 -1.58 -7.02 16.45
N SER A 96 -1.36 -6.30 15.36
CA SER A 96 -2.11 -6.48 14.13
C SER A 96 -1.17 -6.82 13.00
N VAL A 97 -1.61 -7.60 12.02
CA VAL A 97 -0.79 -7.92 10.84
C VAL A 97 -1.50 -7.54 9.57
N THR A 98 -0.77 -7.01 8.61
CA THR A 98 -1.19 -6.94 7.21
C THR A 98 -0.52 -8.08 6.45
N VAL A 99 -1.33 -8.80 5.67
CA VAL A 99 -0.87 -9.93 4.85
C VAL A 99 -1.26 -9.68 3.41
N ASP A 100 -0.27 -9.71 2.53
CA ASP A 100 -0.44 -9.51 1.10
C ASP A 100 0.20 -10.69 0.35
N ILE A 101 -0.46 -11.14 -0.70
CA ILE A 101 0.07 -12.18 -1.59
C ILE A 101 -0.02 -11.69 -3.03
N TRP A 102 1.10 -11.76 -3.75
CA TRP A 102 1.16 -11.31 -5.13
C TRP A 102 2.06 -12.20 -5.98
N SER A 103 1.86 -12.17 -7.29
CA SER A 103 2.76 -12.78 -8.25
C SER A 103 3.55 -11.69 -8.99
N ASP A 104 4.85 -11.92 -9.20
CA ASP A 104 5.65 -11.04 -10.05
C ASP A 104 5.35 -11.27 -11.55
N ARG A 105 5.99 -10.48 -12.42
CA ARG A 105 5.83 -10.61 -13.88
C ARG A 105 6.31 -11.94 -14.47
N LYS A 106 7.07 -12.72 -13.69
CA LYS A 106 7.53 -14.07 -14.05
C LYS A 106 6.66 -15.15 -13.38
N MET A 107 5.48 -14.77 -12.88
CA MET A 107 4.53 -15.66 -12.19
C MET A 107 5.13 -16.33 -10.94
N ARG A 108 6.08 -15.67 -10.27
CA ARG A 108 6.58 -16.13 -8.98
C ARG A 108 5.75 -15.51 -7.87
N GLY A 109 5.15 -16.36 -7.03
CA GLY A 109 4.36 -15.91 -5.88
C GLY A 109 5.23 -15.40 -4.74
N PHE A 110 4.74 -14.44 -3.99
CA PHE A 110 5.35 -13.91 -2.78
C PHE A 110 4.29 -13.67 -1.71
N LEU A 111 4.59 -14.04 -0.47
CA LEU A 111 3.76 -13.76 0.70
C LEU A 111 4.49 -12.72 1.56
N GLY A 112 3.90 -11.53 1.67
CA GLY A 112 4.35 -10.47 2.55
C GLY A 112 3.55 -10.46 3.83
N VAL A 113 4.23 -10.40 4.97
CA VAL A 113 3.60 -10.21 6.28
C VAL A 113 4.25 -9.02 6.98
N THR A 114 3.45 -8.06 7.40
CA THR A 114 3.91 -6.88 8.15
C THR A 114 3.16 -6.82 9.47
N VAL A 115 3.88 -6.69 10.58
CA VAL A 115 3.30 -6.52 11.91
C VAL A 115 3.21 -5.04 12.26
N HIS A 116 2.15 -4.70 12.98
CA HIS A 116 1.82 -3.37 13.44
C HIS A 116 1.56 -3.41 14.95
N CYS A 117 2.21 -2.50 15.67
CA CYS A 117 2.00 -2.31 17.10
C CYS A 117 2.07 -0.82 17.47
N MET A 118 1.48 -0.47 18.60
CA MET A 118 1.66 0.84 19.19
C MET A 118 2.83 0.78 20.17
N GLU A 119 3.86 1.58 19.93
CA GLU A 119 4.99 1.72 20.84
C GLU A 119 4.93 3.07 21.57
N LYS A 120 5.30 3.07 22.84
CA LYS A 120 5.42 4.28 23.65
C LYS A 120 6.86 4.79 23.58
N ASP A 121 7.05 5.94 22.94
CA ASP A 121 8.30 6.69 22.93
C ASP A 121 8.15 7.93 23.82
N GLY A 122 8.54 7.80 25.09
CA GLY A 122 8.33 8.83 26.11
C GLY A 122 6.83 9.05 26.39
N GLU A 123 6.32 10.26 26.14
CA GLU A 123 4.89 10.58 26.25
C GLU A 123 4.11 10.34 24.95
N ARG A 124 4.80 10.01 23.84
CA ARG A 124 4.17 9.83 22.54
C ARG A 124 3.86 8.36 22.29
N ILE A 125 2.67 8.10 21.80
CA ILE A 125 2.30 6.80 21.24
C ILE A 125 2.52 6.89 19.73
N GLN A 126 3.31 5.98 19.17
CA GLN A 126 3.59 5.91 17.74
C GLN A 126 3.22 4.53 17.20
N LEU A 127 2.59 4.51 16.02
CA LEU A 127 2.42 3.29 15.26
C LEU A 127 3.77 2.85 14.70
N LYS A 128 4.16 1.62 14.99
CA LYS A 128 5.37 1.00 14.46
C LYS A 128 4.98 -0.19 13.61
N SER A 129 5.52 -0.21 12.39
CA SER A 129 5.28 -1.24 11.39
C SER A 129 6.62 -1.91 11.05
N ASN A 130 6.67 -3.24 11.09
CA ASN A 130 7.87 -4.01 10.73
C ASN A 130 7.50 -5.15 9.80
N HIS A 131 8.28 -5.37 8.74
CA HIS A 131 8.12 -6.56 7.90
C HIS A 131 8.62 -7.80 8.63
N LEU A 132 7.76 -8.80 8.76
CA LEU A 132 8.11 -10.12 9.30
C LEU A 132 8.68 -11.02 8.21
N ALA A 133 8.06 -10.98 7.03
CA ALA A 133 8.40 -11.86 5.92
C ALA A 133 8.08 -11.22 4.57
N CYS A 134 8.84 -11.65 3.56
CA CYS A 134 8.58 -11.43 2.14
C CYS A 134 9.09 -12.67 1.42
N ASP A 135 8.36 -13.76 1.62
CA ASP A 135 8.84 -15.09 1.28
C ASP A 135 8.36 -15.50 -0.10
N HIS A 136 9.20 -16.24 -0.82
CA HIS A 136 8.79 -16.83 -2.09
C HIS A 136 7.73 -17.90 -1.86
N PHE A 137 6.53 -17.67 -2.38
CA PHE A 137 5.39 -18.57 -2.32
C PHE A 137 5.42 -19.48 -3.54
N LYS A 138 5.90 -20.71 -3.35
CA LYS A 138 6.05 -21.68 -4.46
C LYS A 138 4.71 -22.32 -4.80
N GLY A 139 4.39 -22.52 -6.07
CA GLY A 139 3.17 -23.24 -6.48
C GLY A 139 1.88 -22.41 -6.32
N PRO A 140 0.70 -23.04 -6.47
CA PRO A 140 -0.57 -22.33 -6.46
C PRO A 140 -0.87 -21.72 -5.09
N HIS A 141 -1.51 -20.55 -5.08
CA HIS A 141 -1.93 -19.78 -3.91
C HIS A 141 -3.13 -20.43 -3.19
N MET A 142 -3.01 -21.71 -2.82
CA MET A 142 -4.08 -22.44 -2.12
C MET A 142 -4.19 -21.98 -0.66
N ALA A 143 -5.41 -22.00 -0.14
CA ALA A 143 -5.76 -21.48 1.17
C ALA A 143 -4.96 -22.15 2.31
N GLU A 144 -4.86 -23.47 2.26
CA GLU A 144 -4.17 -24.30 3.24
C GLU A 144 -2.69 -23.95 3.29
N ARG A 145 -2.08 -23.70 2.13
CA ARG A 145 -0.65 -23.38 2.00
C ARG A 145 -0.35 -21.95 2.44
N ILE A 146 -1.25 -21.02 2.14
CA ILE A 146 -1.19 -19.66 2.70
C ILE A 146 -1.24 -19.75 4.22
N CYS A 147 -2.13 -20.59 4.76
CA CYS A 147 -2.24 -20.77 6.19
C CYS A 147 -0.98 -21.37 6.82
N GLU A 148 -0.49 -22.49 6.30
CA GLU A 148 0.75 -23.14 6.76
C GLU A 148 1.93 -22.16 6.79
N GLN A 149 2.11 -21.37 5.72
CA GLN A 149 3.21 -20.44 5.63
C GLN A 149 3.02 -19.24 6.58
N PHE A 150 1.79 -18.74 6.72
CA PHE A 150 1.47 -17.69 7.69
C PHE A 150 1.70 -18.15 9.14
N GLU A 151 1.28 -19.37 9.49
CA GLU A 151 1.50 -19.95 10.81
C GLU A 151 2.99 -20.17 11.10
N ALA A 152 3.77 -20.61 10.11
CA ALA A 152 5.21 -20.73 10.24
C ALA A 152 5.87 -19.39 10.56
N ILE A 153 5.48 -18.31 9.85
CA ILE A 153 5.95 -16.95 10.12
C ILE A 153 5.53 -16.51 11.53
N CYS A 154 4.27 -16.71 11.92
CA CYS A 154 3.81 -16.34 13.26
C CYS A 154 4.53 -17.13 14.36
N GLY A 155 4.89 -18.39 14.10
CA GLY A 155 5.66 -19.25 15.00
C GLY A 155 7.09 -18.77 15.21
N GLU A 156 7.77 -18.31 14.14
CA GLU A 156 9.13 -17.76 14.21
C GLU A 156 9.23 -16.58 15.20
N TYR A 157 8.20 -15.74 15.23
CA TYR A 157 8.15 -14.58 16.13
C TYR A 157 7.33 -14.81 17.41
N SER A 158 6.69 -15.98 17.58
CA SER A 158 5.80 -16.31 18.70
C SER A 158 4.70 -15.27 18.93
N ILE A 159 4.03 -14.85 17.84
CA ILE A 159 3.04 -13.77 17.87
C ILE A 159 1.59 -14.22 17.68
N LYS A 160 1.34 -15.49 17.32
CA LYS A 160 0.00 -15.97 16.91
C LYS A 160 -1.09 -15.62 17.94
N ASP A 161 -0.81 -15.88 19.22
CA ASP A 161 -1.77 -15.68 20.31
C ASP A 161 -1.95 -14.20 20.73
N LYS A 162 -1.17 -13.30 20.12
CA LYS A 162 -1.18 -11.86 20.40
C LYS A 162 -1.85 -11.05 19.28
N LEU A 163 -2.30 -11.74 18.23
CA LEU A 163 -2.92 -11.09 17.07
C LEU A 163 -4.36 -10.67 17.40
N ASP A 164 -4.58 -9.36 17.49
CA ASP A 164 -5.90 -8.78 17.60
C ASP A 164 -6.59 -8.66 16.25
N TYR A 165 -5.84 -8.38 15.17
CA TYR A 165 -6.41 -8.16 13.83
C TYR A 165 -5.50 -8.71 12.73
N ILE A 166 -6.13 -9.33 11.73
CA ILE A 166 -5.48 -9.74 10.48
C ILE A 166 -6.15 -9.00 9.34
N ILE A 167 -5.34 -8.20 8.63
CA ILE A 167 -5.77 -7.40 7.49
C ILE A 167 -5.23 -8.05 6.23
N SER A 168 -6.12 -8.50 5.35
CA SER A 168 -5.75 -9.07 4.05
C SER A 168 -6.56 -8.43 2.93
N ASP A 169 -6.19 -8.73 1.68
CA ASP A 169 -7.11 -8.54 0.57
C ASP A 169 -8.37 -9.42 0.72
N ASN A 170 -9.34 -9.19 -0.17
CA ASN A 170 -10.61 -9.92 -0.18
C ASN A 170 -10.60 -11.10 -1.16
N ALA A 171 -9.43 -11.60 -1.58
CA ALA A 171 -9.36 -12.74 -2.50
C ALA A 171 -9.90 -14.00 -1.81
N ALA A 172 -10.57 -14.87 -2.57
CA ALA A 172 -11.18 -16.09 -2.04
C ALA A 172 -10.18 -16.96 -1.25
N ASN A 173 -8.95 -17.05 -1.74
CA ASN A 173 -7.91 -17.90 -1.18
C ASN A 173 -7.39 -17.34 0.15
N MET A 174 -7.17 -16.02 0.23
CA MET A 174 -6.81 -15.33 1.48
C MET A 174 -7.94 -15.44 2.51
N ARG A 175 -9.19 -15.39 2.05
CA ARG A 175 -10.37 -15.63 2.90
C ARG A 175 -10.42 -17.01 3.50
N LYS A 176 -10.36 -18.05 2.65
CA LYS A 176 -10.33 -19.45 3.07
C LYS A 176 -9.12 -19.73 3.98
N ALA A 177 -7.94 -19.19 3.66
CA ALA A 177 -6.71 -19.41 4.45
C ALA A 177 -6.86 -19.02 5.93
N PHE A 178 -7.39 -17.83 6.20
CA PHE A 178 -7.52 -17.36 7.59
C PHE A 178 -8.72 -17.96 8.33
N LYS A 179 -9.74 -18.49 7.61
CA LYS A 179 -10.72 -19.39 8.23
C LYS A 179 -10.05 -20.69 8.71
N VAL A 180 -9.16 -21.25 7.89
CA VAL A 180 -8.39 -22.46 8.23
C VAL A 180 -7.42 -22.21 9.39
N CYS A 181 -6.72 -21.08 9.42
CA CYS A 181 -5.77 -20.76 10.49
C CYS A 181 -6.43 -20.49 11.85
N PHE A 182 -7.67 -20.03 11.82
CA PHE A 182 -8.42 -19.59 12.99
C PHE A 182 -9.86 -20.11 12.90
N PRO A 183 -10.04 -21.44 13.02
CA PRO A 183 -11.36 -22.05 12.92
C PRO A 183 -12.26 -21.52 14.03
N ILE A 184 -13.44 -21.03 13.65
CA ILE A 184 -14.51 -20.73 14.59
C ILE A 184 -15.29 -22.03 14.80
N GLU A 185 -15.65 -22.35 16.03
CA GLU A 185 -16.62 -23.40 16.32
C GLU A 185 -18.03 -22.96 15.86
N GLN A 186 -18.36 -23.11 14.56
CA GLN A 186 -19.73 -23.15 14.05
C GLN A 186 -19.81 -23.74 12.62
N GLU A 187 -20.91 -24.46 12.38
CA GLU A 187 -21.13 -25.60 11.46
C GLU A 187 -21.13 -25.35 9.94
N ASP A 188 -20.93 -26.47 9.23
CA ASP A 188 -21.14 -26.81 7.82
C ASP A 188 -20.15 -26.29 6.76
N GLU A 189 -19.20 -27.16 6.41
CA GLU A 189 -18.34 -27.08 5.22
C GLU A 189 -19.18 -27.22 3.95
N VAL A 190 -19.27 -26.14 3.16
CA VAL A 190 -19.63 -26.24 1.75
C VAL A 190 -18.35 -26.51 0.96
N HIS A 191 -18.21 -27.74 0.45
CA HIS A 191 -17.17 -28.13 -0.48
C HIS A 191 -17.42 -27.46 -1.84
N ASP A 192 -16.81 -26.31 -2.09
CA ASP A 192 -16.69 -25.76 -3.44
C ASP A 192 -15.37 -26.24 -4.08
N GLU A 193 -15.49 -27.25 -4.94
CA GLU A 193 -14.46 -27.65 -5.90
C GLU A 193 -14.33 -26.60 -7.01
N ASP A 194 -13.55 -25.53 -6.80
CA ASP A 194 -13.26 -24.57 -7.86
C ASP A 194 -11.87 -24.76 -8.47
N HIS A 195 -11.87 -24.89 -9.80
CA HIS A 195 -10.70 -25.12 -10.64
C HIS A 195 -9.70 -23.95 -10.63
N LEU A 196 -8.42 -24.32 -10.64
CA LEU A 196 -7.23 -23.55 -10.25
C LEU A 196 -6.73 -22.46 -11.22
N ASP A 197 -7.46 -22.12 -12.28
CA ASP A 197 -7.03 -21.15 -13.32
C ASP A 197 -8.17 -20.19 -13.73
N ASP A 198 -9.13 -19.93 -12.85
CA ASP A 198 -10.30 -19.12 -13.19
C ASP A 198 -10.02 -17.59 -13.17
N PRO A 199 -10.28 -16.87 -14.28
CA PRO A 199 -10.37 -15.40 -14.30
C PRO A 199 -11.33 -14.81 -13.25
N GLU A 200 -12.22 -15.62 -12.67
CA GLU A 200 -13.19 -15.28 -11.64
C GLU A 200 -12.65 -15.27 -10.20
N LEU A 201 -11.32 -15.40 -9.98
CA LEU A 201 -10.69 -15.24 -8.66
C LEU A 201 -11.04 -13.90 -7.95
N TRP A 202 -11.54 -12.93 -8.71
CA TRP A 202 -11.98 -11.60 -8.29
C TRP A 202 -13.50 -11.42 -8.19
N ASN A 203 -14.29 -12.48 -8.36
CA ASN A 203 -15.74 -12.41 -8.31
C ASN A 203 -16.27 -12.22 -6.87
N ASP A 204 -17.43 -11.57 -6.81
CA ASP A 204 -18.14 -11.30 -5.56
C ASP A 204 -18.56 -12.60 -4.89
N LEU A 205 -18.28 -12.71 -3.59
CA LEU A 205 -18.99 -13.67 -2.74
C LEU A 205 -20.44 -13.24 -2.55
N THR A 206 -21.27 -14.23 -2.21
CA THR A 206 -22.58 -13.96 -1.62
C THR A 206 -22.41 -13.22 -0.29
N LEU A 207 -23.46 -12.54 0.17
CA LEU A 207 -23.41 -11.87 1.48
C LEU A 207 -23.11 -12.87 2.60
N GLU A 208 -23.60 -14.11 2.51
CA GLU A 208 -23.44 -15.16 3.52
C GLU A 208 -21.99 -15.61 3.66
N ASP A 209 -21.28 -15.85 2.56
CA ASP A 209 -19.89 -16.33 2.60
C ASP A 209 -18.92 -15.30 3.20
N GLN A 210 -19.21 -14.00 3.04
CA GLN A 210 -18.43 -12.92 3.64
C GLN A 210 -18.60 -12.90 5.18
N GLN A 211 -19.74 -13.33 5.71
CA GLN A 211 -20.04 -13.32 7.16
C GLN A 211 -19.17 -14.32 7.92
N THR A 212 -19.06 -15.54 7.41
CA THR A 212 -18.27 -16.60 8.05
C THR A 212 -16.78 -16.26 8.07
N VAL A 213 -16.30 -15.38 7.17
CA VAL A 213 -14.90 -14.97 7.08
C VAL A 213 -14.53 -13.89 8.10
N ASP A 214 -15.37 -12.87 8.27
CA ASP A 214 -15.08 -11.72 9.14
C ASP A 214 -15.09 -12.09 10.64
N ALA A 215 -15.73 -13.21 11.00
CA ALA A 215 -15.84 -13.69 12.38
C ALA A 215 -14.61 -14.50 12.87
N ALA A 216 -13.79 -15.04 11.96
CA ALA A 216 -12.64 -15.88 12.29
C ALA A 216 -11.47 -14.98 12.69
N ILE A 217 -11.23 -14.85 14.01
CA ILE A 217 -10.34 -13.88 14.69
C ILE A 217 -10.28 -12.54 13.97
N ALA A 218 -11.22 -11.64 14.31
CA ALA A 218 -11.13 -10.19 14.07
C ALA A 218 -10.50 -9.81 12.71
N LYS A 219 -10.85 -10.58 11.68
CA LYS A 219 -10.32 -10.39 10.34
C LYS A 219 -10.96 -9.15 9.76
N LYS A 220 -10.15 -8.31 9.11
CA LYS A 220 -10.60 -7.07 8.50
C LYS A 220 -10.21 -7.03 7.04
N THR A 221 -11.20 -6.74 6.21
CA THR A 221 -10.97 -6.56 4.77
C THR A 221 -10.29 -5.21 4.53
N ALA A 222 -9.28 -5.19 3.66
CA ALA A 222 -8.58 -3.97 3.28
C ALA A 222 -9.53 -2.97 2.58
N LEU A 223 -9.61 -1.73 3.10
CA LEU A 223 -10.43 -0.66 2.51
C LEU A 223 -10.00 -0.33 1.08
N ALA A 224 -8.69 -0.16 0.85
CA ALA A 224 -8.15 0.18 -0.48
C ALA A 224 -8.53 -0.88 -1.53
N HIS A 225 -8.47 -2.17 -1.17
CA HIS A 225 -8.90 -3.25 -2.05
C HIS A 225 -10.41 -3.22 -2.29
N THR A 226 -11.21 -2.97 -1.25
CA THR A 226 -12.67 -2.85 -1.41
C THR A 226 -13.05 -1.67 -2.31
N LEU A 227 -12.36 -0.52 -2.18
CA LEU A 227 -12.55 0.64 -3.07
C LEU A 227 -12.12 0.34 -4.51
N GLN A 228 -11.05 -0.43 -4.73
CA GLN A 228 -10.66 -0.93 -6.06
C GLN A 228 -11.82 -1.71 -6.70
N LEU A 229 -12.51 -2.57 -5.96
CA LEU A 229 -13.66 -3.31 -6.47
C LEU A 229 -14.85 -2.39 -6.78
N VAL A 230 -15.15 -1.42 -5.91
CA VAL A 230 -16.20 -0.41 -6.16
C VAL A 230 -15.94 0.33 -7.47
N VAL A 231 -14.71 0.83 -7.65
CA VAL A 231 -14.36 1.56 -8.88
C VAL A 231 -14.37 0.64 -10.09
N GLY A 232 -13.90 -0.61 -9.95
CA GLY A 232 -13.96 -1.62 -10.99
C GLY A 232 -15.39 -1.86 -11.49
N ASP A 233 -16.35 -2.00 -10.60
CA ASP A 233 -17.78 -2.15 -10.96
C ASP A 233 -18.35 -0.92 -11.66
N GLY A 234 -17.89 0.27 -11.26
CA GLY A 234 -18.21 1.51 -11.96
C GLY A 234 -17.68 1.55 -13.38
N LEU A 235 -16.40 1.21 -13.56
CA LEU A 235 -15.69 1.28 -14.84
C LEU A 235 -16.19 0.26 -15.87
N LYS A 236 -16.84 -0.84 -15.45
CA LYS A 236 -17.53 -1.78 -16.34
C LYS A 236 -18.64 -1.13 -17.17
N GLU A 237 -19.07 0.09 -16.86
CA GLU A 237 -20.08 0.77 -17.64
C GLU A 237 -19.60 1.12 -19.07
N THR A 238 -20.38 0.67 -20.05
CA THR A 238 -20.11 0.75 -21.49
C THR A 238 -19.69 2.13 -21.98
N LYS A 239 -20.27 3.19 -21.42
CA LYS A 239 -19.98 4.59 -21.81
C LYS A 239 -18.57 5.04 -21.45
N VAL A 240 -17.94 4.42 -20.45
CA VAL A 240 -16.61 4.73 -19.92
C VAL A 240 -15.53 3.92 -20.65
N MET A 241 -15.84 2.70 -21.06
CA MET A 241 -14.87 1.80 -21.69
C MET A 241 -14.31 2.31 -23.02
N THR A 242 -15.15 2.84 -23.91
CA THR A 242 -14.70 3.32 -25.24
C THR A 242 -13.59 4.39 -25.18
N PRO A 243 -13.76 5.52 -24.43
CA PRO A 243 -12.70 6.53 -24.35
C PRO A 243 -11.45 6.02 -23.62
N LEU A 244 -11.57 5.13 -22.63
CA LEU A 244 -10.41 4.53 -21.96
C LEU A 244 -9.60 3.61 -22.87
N SER A 245 -10.25 2.85 -23.77
CA SER A 245 -9.56 2.03 -24.77
C SER A 245 -8.75 2.88 -25.75
N LYS A 246 -9.32 4.00 -26.24
CA LYS A 246 -8.57 4.96 -27.08
C LYS A 246 -7.37 5.53 -26.34
N LEU A 247 -7.56 5.94 -25.10
CA LEU A 247 -6.49 6.48 -24.26
C LEU A 247 -5.36 5.46 -24.02
N SER A 248 -5.71 4.19 -23.78
CA SER A 248 -4.75 3.11 -23.62
C SER A 248 -3.90 2.93 -24.88
N LYS A 249 -4.50 3.03 -26.08
CA LYS A 249 -3.77 2.98 -27.35
C LYS A 249 -2.80 4.15 -27.50
N ILE A 250 -3.25 5.37 -27.20
CA ILE A 250 -2.39 6.57 -27.28
C ILE A 250 -1.20 6.45 -26.33
N SER A 251 -1.43 6.00 -25.10
CA SER A 251 -0.35 5.75 -24.15
C SER A 251 0.61 4.67 -24.67
N SER A 252 0.09 3.57 -25.22
CA SER A 252 0.93 2.54 -25.84
C SER A 252 1.81 3.13 -26.94
N LEU A 253 1.23 3.91 -27.87
CA LEU A 253 1.98 4.55 -28.95
C LEU A 253 3.11 5.44 -28.41
N LEU A 254 2.86 6.21 -27.35
CA LEU A 254 3.86 7.06 -26.73
C LEU A 254 5.04 6.29 -26.12
N HIS A 255 4.81 5.05 -25.65
CA HIS A 255 5.84 4.20 -25.06
C HIS A 255 6.52 3.28 -26.07
N THR A 256 5.88 2.97 -27.20
CA THR A 256 6.39 1.99 -28.18
C THR A 256 6.85 2.57 -29.50
N SER A 257 6.42 3.79 -29.86
CA SER A 257 6.75 4.44 -31.13
C SER A 257 7.62 5.68 -30.91
N THR A 258 8.87 5.63 -31.39
CA THR A 258 9.79 6.77 -31.31
C THR A 258 9.31 7.96 -32.13
N THR A 259 8.76 7.70 -33.33
CA THR A 259 8.26 8.77 -34.21
C THR A 259 7.04 9.47 -33.62
N PHE A 260 6.09 8.74 -33.04
CA PHE A 260 4.95 9.34 -32.35
C PHE A 260 5.41 10.17 -31.14
N LYS A 261 6.36 9.64 -30.37
CA LYS A 261 6.91 10.31 -29.21
C LYS A 261 7.60 11.63 -29.57
N GLU A 262 8.41 11.68 -30.62
CA GLU A 262 9.05 12.92 -31.09
C GLU A 262 8.01 13.99 -31.49
N VAL A 263 6.95 13.60 -32.21
CA VAL A 263 5.89 14.54 -32.61
C VAL A 263 5.11 15.03 -31.39
N PHE A 264 4.87 14.15 -30.41
CA PHE A 264 4.21 14.51 -29.15
C PHE A 264 5.07 15.48 -28.32
N GLU A 265 6.36 15.19 -28.15
CA GLU A 265 7.29 16.02 -27.37
C GLU A 265 7.51 17.40 -28.02
N ALA A 266 7.44 17.49 -29.35
CA ALA A 266 7.50 18.78 -30.05
C ALA A 266 6.36 19.74 -29.66
N GLU A 267 5.16 19.21 -29.36
CA GLU A 267 3.98 20.02 -28.99
C GLU A 267 3.80 20.15 -27.47
N PHE A 268 4.16 19.11 -26.70
CA PHE A 268 3.88 19.01 -25.27
C PHE A 268 5.12 18.97 -24.36
N GLY A 269 6.32 19.04 -24.92
CA GLY A 269 7.60 18.88 -24.21
C GLY A 269 7.80 17.46 -23.69
N GLU A 270 8.66 17.30 -22.68
CA GLU A 270 8.96 16.00 -22.04
C GLU A 270 7.78 15.41 -21.22
N ARG A 271 6.56 15.91 -21.41
CA ARG A 271 5.36 15.39 -20.77
C ARG A 271 5.06 13.98 -21.30
N GLY A 272 4.64 13.09 -20.41
CA GLY A 272 4.21 11.75 -20.77
C GLY A 272 2.76 11.45 -20.37
N ILE A 273 2.14 10.50 -21.07
CA ILE A 273 0.90 9.83 -20.64
C ILE A 273 1.29 8.44 -20.09
N PRO A 274 1.16 8.20 -18.78
CA PRO A 274 1.54 6.92 -18.18
C PRO A 274 0.62 5.80 -18.67
N ALA A 275 1.15 4.58 -18.78
CA ALA A 275 0.34 3.40 -19.06
C ALA A 275 -0.54 3.05 -17.85
N ALA A 276 -1.81 2.73 -18.11
CA ALA A 276 -2.69 2.15 -17.10
C ALA A 276 -2.28 0.70 -16.82
N VAL A 277 -2.41 0.30 -15.56
CA VAL A 277 -2.20 -1.05 -15.05
C VAL A 277 -3.56 -1.58 -14.62
N ASN A 278 -4.05 -2.60 -15.33
CA ASN A 278 -5.40 -3.13 -15.14
C ASN A 278 -5.68 -3.58 -13.69
N THR A 279 -4.66 -4.06 -12.97
CA THR A 279 -4.78 -4.53 -11.59
C THR A 279 -4.85 -3.42 -10.55
N ILE A 280 -4.59 -2.15 -10.92
CA ILE A 280 -4.56 -1.01 -9.98
C ILE A 280 -5.30 0.18 -10.59
N TRP A 281 -6.52 0.43 -10.14
CA TRP A 281 -7.44 1.42 -10.71
C TRP A 281 -6.88 2.85 -10.68
N ASN A 282 -6.07 3.19 -9.66
CA ASN A 282 -5.41 4.50 -9.53
C ASN A 282 -4.49 4.83 -10.73
N SER A 283 -3.98 3.82 -11.44
CA SER A 283 -3.20 4.04 -12.66
C SER A 283 -4.05 4.58 -13.80
N THR A 284 -5.29 4.10 -13.96
CA THR A 284 -6.27 4.60 -14.92
C THR A 284 -6.59 6.06 -14.64
N LEU A 285 -6.84 6.43 -13.38
CA LEU A 285 -7.10 7.82 -13.01
C LEU A 285 -5.90 8.73 -13.33
N ARG A 286 -4.67 8.27 -13.07
CA ARG A 286 -3.44 9.02 -13.43
C ARG A 286 -3.30 9.19 -14.94
N GLN A 287 -3.58 8.14 -15.72
CA GLN A 287 -3.55 8.20 -17.18
C GLN A 287 -4.58 9.21 -17.73
N VAL A 288 -5.81 9.18 -17.22
CA VAL A 288 -6.85 10.13 -17.63
C VAL A 288 -6.49 11.56 -17.22
N LYS A 289 -6.00 11.78 -15.99
CA LYS A 289 -5.52 13.09 -15.54
C LYS A 289 -4.41 13.65 -16.45
N ALA A 290 -3.46 12.81 -16.86
CA ALA A 290 -2.36 13.22 -17.74
C ALA A 290 -2.85 13.65 -19.13
N VAL A 291 -3.80 12.91 -19.72
CA VAL A 291 -4.31 13.27 -21.05
C VAL A 291 -5.15 14.54 -21.03
N ILE A 292 -6.02 14.74 -20.03
CA ILE A 292 -6.88 15.92 -19.99
C ILE A 292 -6.12 17.23 -19.70
N GLN A 293 -4.87 17.13 -19.22
CA GLN A 293 -3.95 18.26 -19.11
C GLN A 293 -3.33 18.67 -20.45
N CYS A 294 -3.41 17.79 -21.46
CA CYS A 294 -3.06 18.14 -22.83
C CYS A 294 -4.21 18.96 -23.43
N ASP A 295 -3.86 19.89 -24.32
CA ASP A 295 -4.87 20.58 -25.11
C ASP A 295 -5.50 19.59 -26.11
N HIS A 296 -6.83 19.58 -26.21
CA HIS A 296 -7.57 18.60 -27.02
C HIS A 296 -7.32 18.79 -28.52
N GLU A 297 -7.26 20.04 -28.99
CA GLU A 297 -7.03 20.33 -30.41
C GLU A 297 -5.59 19.99 -30.80
N LYS A 298 -4.62 20.37 -29.97
CA LYS A 298 -3.22 20.01 -30.19
C LYS A 298 -2.98 18.51 -30.18
N LEU A 299 -3.62 17.78 -29.27
CA LEU A 299 -3.48 16.32 -29.20
C LEU A 299 -4.08 15.66 -30.44
N SER A 300 -5.22 16.17 -30.92
CA SER A 300 -5.84 15.70 -32.16
C SER A 300 -4.92 15.96 -33.36
N TYR A 301 -4.33 17.15 -33.45
CA TYR A 301 -3.34 17.48 -34.49
C TYR A 301 -2.11 16.57 -34.45
N VAL A 302 -1.55 16.26 -33.27
CA VAL A 302 -0.42 15.33 -33.13
C VAL A 302 -0.79 13.94 -33.65
N LEU A 303 -1.98 13.44 -33.30
CA LEU A 303 -2.47 12.14 -33.76
C LEU A 303 -2.65 12.10 -35.28
N GLU A 304 -3.27 13.13 -35.86
CA GLU A 304 -3.45 13.25 -37.31
C GLU A 304 -2.12 13.35 -38.05
N LYS A 305 -1.19 14.17 -37.56
CA LYS A 305 0.16 14.34 -38.14
C LYS A 305 0.95 13.03 -38.12
N ALA A 306 0.73 12.19 -37.11
CA ALA A 306 1.34 10.87 -37.01
C ALA A 306 0.55 9.77 -37.75
N GLY A 307 -0.56 10.10 -38.43
CA GLY A 307 -1.36 9.18 -39.23
C GLY A 307 -2.32 8.30 -38.42
N HIS A 308 -2.63 8.66 -37.18
CA HIS A 308 -3.54 7.93 -36.30
C HIS A 308 -4.97 8.48 -36.36
N GLN A 309 -5.97 7.58 -36.35
CA GLN A 309 -7.39 7.94 -36.43
C GLN A 309 -8.11 7.90 -35.09
N GLU A 310 -7.40 7.59 -33.99
CA GLU A 310 -7.91 7.50 -32.63
C GLU A 310 -8.23 8.87 -31.99
N LEU A 311 -8.93 9.74 -32.72
CA LEU A 311 -9.31 11.06 -32.27
C LEU A 311 -10.42 10.97 -31.21
N PHE A 312 -10.28 11.78 -30.16
CA PHE A 312 -11.35 11.99 -29.20
C PHE A 312 -12.35 12.98 -29.78
N THR A 313 -13.62 12.60 -29.81
CA THR A 313 -14.70 13.57 -30.00
C THR A 313 -14.79 14.50 -28.79
N VAL A 314 -15.33 15.72 -28.96
CA VAL A 314 -15.59 16.65 -27.84
C VAL A 314 -16.41 15.99 -26.73
N ARG A 315 -17.36 15.12 -27.11
CA ARG A 315 -18.18 14.35 -26.17
C ARG A 315 -17.34 13.34 -25.37
N GLU A 316 -16.43 12.62 -26.01
CA GLU A 316 -15.52 11.69 -25.32
C GLU A 316 -14.55 12.43 -24.41
N TRP A 317 -14.03 13.57 -24.84
CA TRP A 317 -13.16 14.42 -24.03
C TRP A 317 -13.86 14.91 -22.75
N ASN A 318 -15.11 15.38 -22.88
CA ASN A 318 -15.90 15.80 -21.73
C ASN A 318 -16.27 14.63 -20.81
N LYS A 319 -16.46 13.41 -21.34
CA LYS A 319 -16.59 12.20 -20.50
C LYS A 319 -15.32 11.96 -19.67
N LEU A 320 -14.12 12.13 -20.24
CA LEU A 320 -12.87 11.95 -19.50
C LEU A 320 -12.72 12.99 -18.39
N LYS A 321 -13.12 14.25 -18.62
CA LYS A 321 -13.17 15.28 -17.57
C LYS A 321 -14.14 14.90 -16.45
N GLU A 322 -15.37 14.55 -16.80
CA GLU A 322 -16.39 14.14 -15.83
C GLU A 322 -15.96 12.89 -15.04
N LEU A 323 -15.27 11.94 -15.69
CA LEU A 323 -14.70 10.76 -15.04
C LEU A 323 -13.67 11.13 -13.96
N VAL A 324 -12.78 12.08 -14.24
CA VAL A 324 -11.80 12.56 -13.25
C VAL A 324 -12.50 13.24 -12.08
N ASP A 325 -13.51 14.06 -12.33
CA ASP A 325 -14.25 14.74 -11.26
C ASP A 325 -15.01 13.75 -10.36
N ILE A 326 -15.53 12.66 -10.94
CA ILE A 326 -16.20 11.59 -10.19
C ILE A 326 -15.21 10.77 -9.37
N LEU A 327 -14.10 10.33 -9.98
CA LEU A 327 -13.16 9.37 -9.36
C LEU A 327 -12.05 10.01 -8.53
N LYS A 328 -11.82 11.32 -8.62
CA LYS A 328 -10.78 12.01 -7.84
C LYS A 328 -10.90 11.74 -6.33
N PRO A 329 -12.08 11.88 -5.69
CA PRO A 329 -12.21 11.60 -4.26
C PRO A 329 -11.96 10.13 -3.89
N PHE A 330 -12.26 9.18 -4.80
CA PHE A 330 -11.93 7.77 -4.59
C PHE A 330 -10.41 7.56 -4.54
N GLY A 331 -9.66 8.30 -5.37
CA GLY A 331 -8.20 8.20 -5.44
C GLY A 331 -7.59 8.73 -4.17
N GLU A 332 -8.06 9.90 -3.72
CA GLU A 332 -7.66 10.51 -2.45
C GLU A 332 -7.97 9.60 -1.26
N ALA A 333 -9.15 8.98 -1.20
CA ALA A 333 -9.51 8.03 -0.15
C ALA A 333 -8.62 6.76 -0.19
N THR A 334 -8.27 6.29 -1.38
CA THR A 334 -7.37 5.13 -1.54
C THR A 334 -5.96 5.48 -1.04
N ASP A 335 -5.42 6.64 -1.44
CA ASP A 335 -4.08 7.08 -1.05
C ASP A 335 -3.97 7.30 0.48
N ILE A 336 -4.99 7.88 1.12
CA ILE A 336 -5.04 8.06 2.58
C ILE A 336 -4.99 6.71 3.30
N THR A 337 -5.70 5.71 2.78
CA THR A 337 -5.93 4.44 3.49
C THR A 337 -4.83 3.41 3.26
N GLN A 338 -3.94 3.68 2.30
CA GLN A 338 -2.70 2.93 2.06
C GLN A 338 -1.49 3.47 2.83
N GLY A 339 -1.66 4.50 3.67
CA GLY A 339 -0.56 5.06 4.46
C GLY A 339 0.02 4.07 5.47
N GLU A 340 1.33 3.82 5.42
CA GLU A 340 2.01 2.84 6.30
C GLU A 340 2.44 3.42 7.66
N LYS A 341 2.59 4.75 7.75
CA LYS A 341 3.14 5.47 8.92
C LYS A 341 2.08 6.23 9.72
N ILE A 342 0.81 6.11 9.33
CA ILE A 342 -0.31 6.82 9.95
C ILE A 342 -1.40 5.81 10.33
N VAL A 343 -2.20 6.17 11.32
CA VAL A 343 -3.40 5.39 11.65
C VAL A 343 -4.43 5.61 10.55
N THR A 344 -4.72 4.59 9.76
CA THR A 344 -5.61 4.70 8.60
C THR A 344 -7.04 4.24 8.89
N ILE A 345 -7.24 3.38 9.89
CA ILE A 345 -8.56 2.82 10.23
C ILE A 345 -9.56 3.90 10.66
N SER A 346 -9.11 4.99 11.30
CA SER A 346 -9.96 6.13 11.67
C SER A 346 -10.54 6.86 10.46
N SER A 347 -9.84 6.82 9.32
CA SER A 347 -10.28 7.46 8.08
C SER A 347 -11.30 6.64 7.29
N VAL A 348 -11.56 5.37 7.67
CA VAL A 348 -12.45 4.46 6.93
C VAL A 348 -13.88 5.00 6.86
N VAL A 349 -14.49 5.27 8.01
CA VAL A 349 -15.89 5.74 8.08
C VAL A 349 -16.06 7.11 7.41
N PRO A 350 -15.24 8.13 7.72
CA PRO A 350 -15.33 9.43 7.04
C PRO A 350 -15.15 9.32 5.52
N SER A 351 -14.21 8.49 5.05
CA SER A 351 -13.99 8.30 3.61
C SER A 351 -15.22 7.73 2.93
N VAL A 352 -15.78 6.64 3.46
CA VAL A 352 -16.96 5.99 2.86
C VAL A 352 -18.17 6.92 2.83
N LEU A 353 -18.44 7.64 3.92
CA LEU A 353 -19.55 8.60 3.99
C LEU A 353 -19.33 9.80 3.06
N SER A 354 -18.11 10.33 2.99
CA SER A 354 -17.72 11.41 2.09
C SER A 354 -17.89 11.02 0.62
N LEU A 355 -17.45 9.80 0.25
CA LEU A 355 -17.63 9.26 -1.10
C LEU A 355 -19.11 9.12 -1.47
N ASN A 356 -19.93 8.58 -0.57
CA ASN A 356 -21.37 8.47 -0.83
C ASN A 356 -22.03 9.85 -0.99
N ARG A 357 -21.68 10.83 -0.14
CA ARG A 357 -22.14 12.21 -0.25
C ARG A 357 -21.70 12.87 -1.56
N HIS A 358 -20.45 12.68 -1.97
CA HIS A 358 -19.93 13.16 -3.25
C HIS A 358 -20.74 12.57 -4.42
N LEU A 359 -20.98 11.26 -4.43
CA LEU A 359 -21.80 10.64 -5.47
C LEU A 359 -23.23 11.22 -5.52
N GLU A 360 -23.87 11.43 -4.36
CA GLU A 360 -25.19 12.07 -4.31
C GLU A 360 -25.18 13.50 -4.88
N GLN A 361 -24.17 14.30 -4.52
CA GLN A 361 -24.02 15.68 -5.02
C GLN A 361 -23.74 15.72 -6.52
N ARG A 362 -23.07 14.69 -7.07
CA ARG A 362 -22.76 14.59 -8.50
C ARG A 362 -23.93 14.12 -9.35
N LYS A 363 -24.87 13.33 -8.82
CA LYS A 363 -26.04 12.85 -9.57
C LYS A 363 -26.75 13.92 -10.42
N PRO A 364 -27.09 15.12 -9.90
CA PRO A 364 -27.77 16.15 -10.71
C PRO A 364 -26.83 16.91 -11.66
N GLN A 365 -25.51 16.83 -11.48
CA GLN A 365 -24.51 17.61 -12.24
C GLN A 365 -23.92 16.83 -13.42
N VAL A 366 -23.98 15.50 -13.37
CA VAL A 366 -23.34 14.59 -14.31
C VAL A 366 -24.19 14.45 -15.57
N HIS A 367 -23.60 14.75 -16.72
CA HIS A 367 -24.31 14.78 -18.01
C HIS A 367 -24.11 13.50 -18.82
N PHE A 368 -22.92 12.89 -18.76
CA PHE A 368 -22.55 11.78 -19.63
C PHE A 368 -22.47 10.44 -18.90
N LEU A 369 -22.09 10.46 -17.62
CA LEU A 369 -21.69 9.30 -16.83
C LEU A 369 -22.64 9.01 -15.65
N SER A 370 -23.93 9.30 -15.80
CA SER A 370 -24.94 8.99 -14.76
C SER A 370 -25.00 7.49 -14.41
N GLY A 371 -24.78 6.62 -15.40
CA GLY A 371 -24.64 5.18 -15.23
C GLY A 371 -23.47 4.80 -14.31
N LEU A 372 -22.31 5.46 -14.48
CA LEU A 372 -21.13 5.27 -13.64
C LEU A 372 -21.42 5.68 -12.19
N VAL A 373 -21.97 6.88 -11.96
CA VAL A 373 -22.30 7.37 -10.60
C VAL A 373 -23.23 6.40 -9.89
N ARG A 374 -24.27 5.92 -10.58
CA ARG A 374 -25.20 4.93 -10.04
C ARG A 374 -24.51 3.60 -9.72
N SER A 375 -23.68 3.09 -10.63
CA SER A 375 -22.95 1.82 -10.42
C SER A 375 -21.99 1.91 -9.23
N LEU A 376 -21.20 2.99 -9.16
CA LEU A 376 -20.30 3.27 -8.03
C LEU A 376 -21.07 3.32 -6.72
N GLN A 377 -22.22 4.00 -6.69
CA GLN A 377 -22.99 4.16 -5.46
C GLN A 377 -23.62 2.84 -4.99
N VAL A 378 -24.15 2.06 -5.92
CA VAL A 378 -24.72 0.74 -5.61
C VAL A 378 -23.63 -0.18 -5.07
N SER A 379 -22.46 -0.24 -5.72
CA SER A 379 -21.34 -1.07 -5.26
C SER A 379 -20.79 -0.58 -3.92
N LEU A 380 -20.65 0.74 -3.71
CA LEU A 380 -20.23 1.33 -2.43
C LEU A 380 -21.20 0.96 -1.29
N ASN A 381 -22.52 1.13 -1.51
CA ASN A 381 -23.52 0.82 -0.50
C ASN A 381 -23.58 -0.68 -0.17
N LYS A 382 -23.42 -1.55 -1.17
CA LYS A 382 -23.36 -3.02 -0.98
C LYS A 382 -22.13 -3.43 -0.17
N ARG A 383 -20.94 -2.97 -0.57
CA ARG A 383 -19.66 -3.41 0.00
C ARG A 383 -19.35 -2.81 1.36
N PHE A 384 -19.94 -1.67 1.72
CA PHE A 384 -19.78 -1.02 3.02
C PHE A 384 -21.09 -0.96 3.82
N LEU A 385 -22.03 -1.88 3.55
CA LEU A 385 -23.37 -1.89 4.13
C LEU A 385 -23.37 -1.78 5.66
N GLY A 386 -22.43 -2.45 6.33
CA GLY A 386 -22.29 -2.42 7.79
C GLY A 386 -21.98 -1.03 8.35
N ILE A 387 -21.21 -0.20 7.64
CA ILE A 387 -20.98 1.19 8.03
C ILE A 387 -22.30 1.97 7.95
N PHE A 388 -23.03 1.85 6.85
CA PHE A 388 -24.30 2.55 6.64
C PHE A 388 -25.39 2.11 7.64
N ILE A 389 -25.40 0.83 8.03
CA ILE A 389 -26.25 0.31 9.10
C ILE A 389 -25.87 0.93 10.45
N ASN A 390 -24.57 0.92 10.79
CA ASN A 390 -24.07 1.42 12.07
C ASN A 390 -24.37 2.92 12.27
N VAL A 391 -24.30 3.70 11.19
CA VAL A 391 -24.68 5.12 11.20
C VAL A 391 -26.17 5.38 10.92
N LYS A 392 -26.99 4.32 10.87
CA LYS A 392 -28.45 4.37 10.71
C LYS A 392 -28.94 5.04 9.42
N MET A 393 -28.15 4.98 8.35
CA MET A 393 -28.56 5.38 7.01
C MET A 393 -29.39 4.29 6.31
N VAL A 394 -29.24 3.02 6.71
CA VAL A 394 -29.99 1.87 6.19
C VAL A 394 -30.64 1.13 7.36
N ARG A 395 -31.88 0.66 7.19
CA ARG A 395 -32.57 -0.17 8.19
C ARG A 395 -32.10 -1.62 8.06
N THR A 396 -31.84 -2.28 9.19
CA THR A 396 -31.51 -3.70 9.24
C THR A 396 -32.75 -4.56 8.94
N GLN A 397 -32.55 -5.63 8.18
CA GLN A 397 -33.36 -6.83 8.34
C GLN A 397 -32.63 -7.70 9.37
N ASP A 398 -33.35 -8.19 10.37
CA ASP A 398 -32.75 -8.95 11.47
C ASP A 398 -32.03 -10.20 10.93
N GLY A 399 -30.81 -10.46 11.42
CA GLY A 399 -30.04 -11.67 11.10
C GLY A 399 -28.93 -11.53 10.03
N ILE A 400 -28.79 -10.38 9.35
CA ILE A 400 -27.72 -10.20 8.34
C ILE A 400 -26.49 -9.53 8.98
N THR A 401 -25.39 -10.26 9.10
CA THR A 401 -24.07 -9.67 9.38
C THR A 401 -23.60 -8.98 8.10
N ALA A 402 -23.40 -7.66 8.15
CA ALA A 402 -23.08 -6.86 6.97
C ALA A 402 -21.56 -6.57 6.88
N PRO A 403 -20.96 -6.51 5.67
CA PRO A 403 -19.55 -6.15 5.54
C PRO A 403 -19.22 -4.81 6.21
N PHE A 404 -18.07 -4.73 6.90
CA PHE A 404 -17.67 -3.55 7.67
C PHE A 404 -18.64 -3.15 8.80
N SER A 405 -19.40 -4.09 9.37
CA SER A 405 -20.30 -3.83 10.52
C SER A 405 -19.60 -3.74 11.86
N ASP A 406 -18.30 -4.06 11.94
CA ASP A 406 -17.59 -4.04 13.21
C ASP A 406 -17.56 -2.62 13.81
N PRO A 407 -17.99 -2.43 15.08
CA PRO A 407 -17.98 -1.13 15.73
C PRO A 407 -16.59 -0.50 15.84
N VAL A 408 -15.49 -1.26 15.69
CA VAL A 408 -14.11 -0.76 15.70
C VAL A 408 -13.90 0.37 14.68
N TYR A 409 -14.54 0.31 13.50
CA TYR A 409 -14.41 1.35 12.49
C TYR A 409 -15.00 2.69 12.96
N LEU A 410 -16.13 2.66 13.66
CA LEU A 410 -16.75 3.86 14.23
C LEU A 410 -15.97 4.37 15.45
N LYS A 411 -15.54 3.46 16.32
CA LYS A 411 -14.72 3.81 17.49
C LYS A 411 -13.41 4.47 17.06
N ALA A 412 -12.72 3.90 16.07
CA ALA A 412 -11.48 4.46 15.54
C ALA A 412 -11.69 5.86 14.96
N ALA A 413 -12.77 6.09 14.21
CA ALA A 413 -13.09 7.42 13.68
C ALA A 413 -13.41 8.43 14.80
N ALA A 414 -14.11 8.01 15.86
CA ALA A 414 -14.46 8.85 17.00
C ALA A 414 -13.26 9.20 17.90
N LEU A 415 -12.31 8.27 18.06
CA LEU A 415 -11.12 8.42 18.89
C LEU A 415 -10.00 9.23 18.22
N ASP A 416 -10.07 9.45 16.90
CA ASP A 416 -9.09 10.25 16.18
C ASP A 416 -9.29 11.75 16.50
N PRO A 417 -8.31 12.44 17.12
CA PRO A 417 -8.46 13.85 17.49
C PRO A 417 -8.68 14.78 16.29
N ALA A 418 -8.24 14.40 15.09
CA ALA A 418 -8.42 15.20 13.88
C ALA A 418 -9.84 15.10 13.29
N LEU A 419 -10.56 14.02 13.61
CA LEU A 419 -11.90 13.73 13.07
C LEU A 419 -12.99 13.86 14.15
N SER A 420 -12.72 13.30 15.33
CA SER A 420 -13.63 13.21 16.48
C SER A 420 -15.04 12.79 16.04
N LEU A 421 -16.08 13.54 16.42
CA LEU A 421 -17.45 13.34 15.94
C LEU A 421 -17.86 14.33 14.83
N MET A 422 -16.93 15.11 14.27
CA MET A 422 -17.25 16.12 13.25
C MET A 422 -17.81 15.50 11.97
N TRP A 423 -17.36 14.29 11.62
CA TRP A 423 -17.88 13.55 10.47
C TRP A 423 -19.37 13.19 10.61
N VAL A 424 -19.88 13.09 11.84
CA VAL A 424 -21.29 12.80 12.15
C VAL A 424 -22.19 13.98 11.79
N GLU A 425 -21.70 15.21 11.90
CA GLU A 425 -22.46 16.43 11.54
C GLU A 425 -22.40 16.72 10.04
N HIS A 426 -21.22 16.56 9.44
CA HIS A 426 -20.97 17.03 8.09
C HIS A 426 -21.22 15.97 7.01
N LEU A 427 -21.10 14.68 7.32
CA LEU A 427 -21.15 13.62 6.29
C LEU A 427 -22.41 12.75 6.38
N LEU A 428 -23.15 12.79 7.48
CA LEU A 428 -24.42 12.09 7.60
C LEU A 428 -25.52 12.80 6.82
N LEU A 429 -26.11 12.09 5.86
CA LEU A 429 -27.29 12.53 5.12
C LEU A 429 -28.59 12.06 5.81
N VAL A 430 -28.66 12.18 7.15
CA VAL A 430 -29.83 11.75 7.95
C VAL A 430 -30.36 12.89 8.83
N LYS A 431 -31.60 12.74 9.31
CA LYS A 431 -32.26 13.71 10.20
C LYS A 431 -31.43 13.99 11.46
N GLU A 432 -31.49 15.22 11.97
CA GLU A 432 -30.77 15.72 13.16
C GLU A 432 -30.85 14.74 14.36
N GLU A 433 -32.03 14.19 14.64
CA GLU A 433 -32.29 13.23 15.72
C GLU A 433 -31.47 11.92 15.60
N VAL A 434 -31.21 11.48 14.37
CA VAL A 434 -30.40 10.28 14.09
C VAL A 434 -28.93 10.59 14.30
N SER A 435 -28.47 11.77 13.87
CA SER A 435 -27.10 12.26 14.12
C SER A 435 -26.82 12.35 15.62
N GLN A 436 -27.75 12.93 16.41
CA GLN A 436 -27.62 13.01 17.87
C GLN A 436 -27.60 11.64 18.56
N ARG A 437 -28.40 10.67 18.06
CA ARG A 437 -28.41 9.30 18.59
C ARG A 437 -27.13 8.52 18.27
N VAL A 438 -26.48 8.81 17.14
CA VAL A 438 -25.15 8.26 16.82
C VAL A 438 -24.12 8.88 17.77
N LYS A 439 -24.12 10.21 17.94
CA LYS A 439 -23.21 10.88 18.89
C LYS A 439 -23.33 10.34 20.31
N GLY A 440 -24.55 10.24 20.85
CA GLY A 440 -24.79 9.76 22.21
C GLY A 440 -24.45 8.29 22.45
N LYS A 441 -24.19 7.50 21.41
CA LYS A 441 -23.75 6.10 21.54
C LYS A 441 -22.22 5.96 21.62
N TYR A 442 -21.48 6.98 21.17
CA TYR A 442 -20.02 6.93 21.00
C TYR A 442 -19.28 8.13 21.64
N SER A 443 -20.01 9.06 22.27
CA SER A 443 -19.48 10.00 23.27
C SER A 443 -19.44 9.32 24.62
#